data_AF-A0A7V1HD75-F1
#
_entry.id   AF-A0A7V1HD75-F1
#
_cell.length_a   1.000
_cell.length_b   1.000
_cell.length_c   1.000
_cell.angle_alpha   90.00
_cell.angle_beta   90.00
_cell.angle_gamma   90.00
#
_symmetry.space_group_name_H-M   'P 1'
#
loop_
_entity.id
_entity.type
_entity.pdbx_description
1 polymer ?
#
loop_
_entity_poly.entity_id
_entity_poly.type
_entity_poly.pdbx_seq_one_letter_code
_entity_poly.pdbx_strand_id
1 'polypeptide(L)'
;MELVAIFVTAILINNFVLRYFLGICPFLGVSKKIDSAISMGLAVTFVMTITAAVSWVINHWILIPLKLDYLQIVSFILVIASLVQLVEMFIRKISPPLYEALGIYLPLITTNCAIFFLALMASLRDYSFLESVIFGVGSGLGFTLAIILMAAIREQLDLADVPEALKGAGIALIVAGIMALAFLGFSGMIK
;
A
#
# COMPACT_ATOMS: atom_id res chain seq x y z
N MET A 1 -1.32 -19.80 15.38
CA MET A 1 -2.66 -19.44 14.86
C MET A 1 -2.85 -17.93 14.76
N GLU A 2 -2.19 -17.12 15.59
CA GLU A 2 -2.24 -15.65 15.49
C GLU A 2 -1.57 -15.09 14.22
N LEU A 3 -0.41 -15.61 13.78
CA LEU A 3 0.30 -15.06 12.60
C LEU A 3 -0.48 -15.22 11.27
N VAL A 4 -1.11 -16.38 11.07
CA VAL A 4 -1.94 -16.63 9.87
C VAL A 4 -3.23 -15.81 9.93
N ALA A 5 -3.82 -15.67 11.13
CA ALA A 5 -4.98 -14.79 11.33
C ALA A 5 -4.61 -13.32 11.05
N ILE A 6 -3.45 -12.83 11.52
CA ILE A 6 -2.95 -11.48 11.23
C ILE A 6 -2.72 -11.29 9.74
N PHE A 7 -2.13 -12.28 9.06
CA PHE A 7 -1.88 -12.23 7.62
C PHE A 7 -3.17 -12.16 6.79
N VAL A 8 -4.14 -13.04 7.08
CA VAL A 8 -5.44 -13.06 6.41
C VAL A 8 -6.26 -11.80 6.74
N THR A 9 -6.19 -11.35 7.99
CA THR A 9 -6.85 -10.10 8.43
C THR A 9 -6.24 -8.89 7.75
N ALA A 10 -4.91 -8.81 7.60
CA ALA A 10 -4.25 -7.68 6.94
C ALA A 10 -4.54 -7.63 5.43
N ILE A 11 -4.64 -8.79 4.77
CA ILE A 11 -4.92 -8.88 3.33
C ILE A 11 -6.39 -8.56 3.03
N LEU A 12 -7.34 -9.19 3.74
CA LEU A 12 -8.77 -9.14 3.39
C LEU A 12 -9.61 -8.21 4.29
N ILE A 13 -9.36 -8.17 5.59
CA ILE A 13 -10.29 -7.55 6.57
C ILE A 13 -9.91 -6.10 6.89
N ASN A 14 -8.61 -5.82 6.99
CA ASN A 14 -8.04 -4.50 7.26
C ASN A 14 -7.32 -3.93 6.04
N ASN A 15 -7.86 -4.19 4.84
CA ASN A 15 -7.28 -3.66 3.62
C ASN A 15 -7.25 -2.12 3.69
N PHE A 16 -6.04 -1.54 3.68
CA PHE A 16 -5.87 -0.09 3.85
C PHE A 16 -6.53 0.72 2.75
N VAL A 17 -6.62 0.17 1.54
CA VAL A 17 -7.19 0.87 0.39
C VAL A 17 -8.71 0.90 0.46
N LEU A 18 -9.34 -0.23 0.79
CA LEU A 18 -10.79 -0.39 0.67
C LEU A 18 -11.54 -0.12 1.97
N ARG A 19 -10.90 -0.35 3.13
CA ARG A 19 -11.52 -0.08 4.44
C ARG A 19 -11.20 1.30 4.97
N TYR A 20 -9.95 1.73 4.82
CA TYR A 20 -9.47 2.99 5.38
C TYR A 20 -9.29 4.11 4.34
N PHE A 21 -9.46 3.82 3.04
CA PHE A 21 -9.31 4.79 1.96
C PHE A 21 -7.90 5.40 1.87
N LEU A 22 -6.86 4.60 2.17
CA LEU A 22 -5.46 5.01 2.07
C LEU A 22 -4.81 4.47 0.79
N GLY A 23 -3.82 5.18 0.26
CA GLY A 23 -3.08 4.81 -0.94
C GLY A 23 -3.84 5.10 -2.24
N ILE A 24 -4.82 6.00 -2.22
CA ILE A 24 -5.67 6.32 -3.38
C ILE A 24 -4.87 6.94 -4.54
N CYS A 25 -3.79 7.69 -4.25
CA CYS A 25 -3.00 8.38 -5.26
C CYS A 25 -2.43 7.44 -6.33
N PRO A 26 -1.66 6.38 -5.98
CA PRO A 26 -1.22 5.40 -6.97
C PRO A 26 -2.36 4.50 -7.46
N PHE A 27 -3.37 4.25 -6.62
CA PHE A 27 -4.53 3.44 -6.96
C PHE A 27 -5.35 4.02 -8.12
N LEU A 28 -5.56 5.34 -8.18
CA LEU A 28 -6.23 6.00 -9.30
C LEU A 28 -5.30 6.32 -10.47
N GLY A 29 -4.01 6.55 -10.18
CA GLY A 29 -3.02 6.94 -11.18
C GLY A 29 -2.57 5.80 -12.11
N VAL A 30 -2.35 4.60 -11.56
CA VAL A 30 -1.67 3.49 -12.26
C VAL A 30 -2.61 2.34 -12.64
N SER A 31 -3.90 2.40 -12.26
CA SER A 31 -4.88 1.34 -12.54
C SER A 31 -5.49 1.36 -13.95
N LYS A 32 -4.84 1.96 -14.95
CA LYS A 32 -5.35 1.91 -16.34
C LYS A 32 -5.01 0.61 -17.06
N LYS A 33 -3.90 -0.03 -16.69
CA LYS A 33 -3.41 -1.28 -17.30
C LYS A 33 -3.04 -2.25 -16.21
N ILE A 34 -3.41 -3.52 -16.38
CA ILE A 34 -3.07 -4.58 -15.42
C ILE A 34 -1.55 -4.71 -15.24
N ASP A 35 -0.77 -4.67 -16.32
CA ASP A 35 0.70 -4.80 -16.25
C ASP A 35 1.35 -3.73 -15.35
N SER A 36 0.93 -2.48 -15.51
CA SER A 36 1.41 -1.36 -14.70
C SER A 36 0.94 -1.48 -13.25
N ALA A 37 -0.30 -1.93 -13.02
CA ALA A 37 -0.84 -2.12 -11.69
C ALA A 37 -0.13 -3.24 -10.90
N ILE A 38 0.19 -4.36 -11.54
CA ILE A 38 0.95 -5.46 -10.94
C ILE A 38 2.33 -4.98 -10.50
N SER A 39 3.06 -4.33 -11.42
CA SER A 39 4.42 -3.86 -11.13
C SER A 39 4.46 -2.82 -9.99
N MET A 40 3.47 -1.91 -9.95
CA MET A 40 3.33 -0.95 -8.86
C MET A 40 2.95 -1.62 -7.54
N GLY A 41 2.02 -2.57 -7.54
CA GLY A 41 1.61 -3.30 -6.34
C GLY A 41 2.78 -4.07 -5.72
N LEU A 42 3.57 -4.76 -6.54
CA LEU A 42 4.77 -5.47 -6.07
C LEU A 42 5.83 -4.52 -5.50
N ALA A 43 6.07 -3.38 -6.15
CA ALA A 43 7.00 -2.37 -5.64
C ALA A 43 6.55 -1.82 -4.28
N VAL A 44 5.26 -1.49 -4.13
CA VAL A 44 4.70 -1.03 -2.86
C VAL A 44 4.77 -2.11 -1.78
N THR A 45 4.49 -3.37 -2.11
CA THR A 45 4.59 -4.50 -1.16
C THR A 45 6.01 -4.67 -0.63
N PHE A 46 7.00 -4.56 -1.51
CA PHE A 46 8.41 -4.63 -1.14
C PHE A 46 8.80 -3.50 -0.18
N VAL A 47 8.44 -2.26 -0.53
CA VAL A 47 8.71 -1.08 0.32
C VAL A 47 7.99 -1.22 1.66
N MET A 48 6.70 -1.58 1.68
CA MET A 48 5.93 -1.77 2.92
C MET A 48 6.57 -2.80 3.85
N THR A 49 7.08 -3.90 3.30
CA THR A 49 7.71 -4.96 4.10
C THR A 49 9.01 -4.47 4.75
N ILE A 50 9.86 -3.79 3.99
CA ILE A 50 11.13 -3.25 4.52
C ILE A 50 10.85 -2.11 5.50
N THR A 51 9.90 -1.23 5.18
CA THR A 51 9.48 -0.16 6.09
C THR A 51 9.01 -0.75 7.41
N ALA A 52 8.18 -1.80 7.41
CA ALA A 52 7.71 -2.45 8.64
C ALA A 52 8.86 -2.97 9.52
N ALA A 53 9.85 -3.61 8.90
CA ALA A 53 11.02 -4.14 9.61
C ALA A 53 11.87 -3.01 10.21
N VAL A 54 12.17 -1.97 9.40
CA VAL A 54 13.05 -0.86 9.81
C VAL A 54 12.35 0.06 10.80
N SER A 55 11.06 0.34 10.61
CA SER A 55 10.27 1.15 11.54
C SER A 55 10.17 0.50 12.91
N TRP A 56 10.05 -0.82 12.98
CA TRP A 56 10.04 -1.56 14.24
C TRP A 56 11.38 -1.41 14.98
N VAL A 57 12.49 -1.61 14.29
CA VAL A 57 13.84 -1.46 14.86
C VAL A 57 14.05 -0.06 15.41
N ILE A 58 13.68 0.97 14.65
CA ILE A 58 13.84 2.36 15.07
C ILE A 58 12.94 2.68 16.26
N ASN A 59 11.69 2.23 16.24
CA ASN A 59 10.77 2.49 17.34
C ASN A 59 11.27 1.84 18.64
N HIS A 60 11.57 0.55 18.60
CA HIS A 60 11.90 -0.24 19.79
C HIS A 60 13.31 0.03 20.33
N TRP A 61 14.31 0.25 19.46
CA TRP A 61 15.69 0.46 19.90
C TRP A 61 16.10 1.92 20.06
N ILE A 62 15.35 2.87 19.49
CA ILE A 62 15.72 4.30 19.55
C ILE A 62 14.65 5.11 20.25
N LEU A 63 13.40 5.07 19.80
CA LEU A 63 12.40 6.02 20.29
C LEU A 63 11.90 5.70 21.71
N ILE A 64 11.60 4.43 21.98
CA ILE A 64 11.18 3.97 23.31
C ILE A 64 12.25 4.23 24.39
N PRO A 65 13.54 3.85 24.21
CA PRO A 65 14.55 4.07 25.24
C PRO A 65 14.89 5.56 25.46
N LEU A 66 14.76 6.39 24.43
CA LEU A 66 15.01 7.83 24.54
C LEU A 66 13.75 8.64 24.96
N LYS A 67 12.58 8.00 25.13
CA LYS A 67 11.28 8.66 25.41
C LYS A 67 10.92 9.74 24.38
N LEU A 68 11.20 9.47 23.12
CA LEU A 68 11.02 10.40 21.99
C LEU A 68 9.79 10.06 21.15
N ASP A 69 8.68 9.65 21.79
CA ASP A 69 7.47 9.19 21.08
C ASP A 69 6.88 10.26 20.15
N TYR A 70 7.06 11.55 20.48
CA TYR A 70 6.58 12.66 19.65
C TYR A 70 7.30 12.76 18.29
N LEU A 71 8.48 12.15 18.13
CA LEU A 71 9.23 12.14 16.87
C LEU A 71 8.88 10.98 15.93
N GLN A 72 8.02 10.04 16.35
CA GLN A 72 7.66 8.85 15.58
C GLN A 72 7.27 9.16 14.12
N ILE A 73 6.38 10.14 13.93
CA ILE A 73 5.88 10.52 12.60
C ILE A 73 7.02 10.97 11.69
N VAL A 74 7.87 11.88 12.18
CA VAL A 74 8.98 12.44 11.40
C VAL A 74 10.02 11.37 11.08
N SER A 75 10.34 10.52 12.07
CA SER A 75 11.26 9.39 11.87
C SER A 75 10.75 8.41 10.82
N PHE A 76 9.47 8.04 10.84
CA PHE A 76 8.90 7.12 9.85
C PHE A 76 8.90 7.71 8.44
N ILE A 77 8.57 8.99 8.27
CA ILE A 77 8.63 9.65 6.96
C ILE A 77 10.06 9.64 6.41
N LEU A 78 11.06 9.93 7.26
CA LEU A 78 12.48 9.92 6.86
C LEU A 78 12.94 8.52 6.43
N VAL A 79 12.52 7.48 7.15
CA VAL A 79 12.78 6.07 6.81
C VAL A 79 12.16 5.72 5.46
N ILE A 80 10.90 6.07 5.24
CA ILE A 80 10.21 5.80 3.98
C ILE A 80 10.92 6.54 2.82
N ALA A 81 11.24 7.82 2.99
CA ALA A 81 11.91 8.61 1.97
C ALA A 81 13.28 8.02 1.57
N SER A 82 14.09 7.64 2.55
CA SER A 82 15.41 7.03 2.30
C SER A 82 15.32 5.65 1.63
N LEU A 83 14.38 4.81 2.05
CA LEU A 83 14.16 3.49 1.46
C LEU A 83 13.66 3.58 0.03
N VAL A 84 12.68 4.44 -0.25
CA VAL A 84 12.15 4.60 -1.61
C VAL A 84 13.20 5.18 -2.54
N GLN A 85 14.03 6.12 -2.07
CA GLN A 85 15.16 6.63 -2.86
C GLN A 85 16.14 5.51 -3.24
N LEU A 86 16.42 4.59 -2.32
CA LEU A 86 17.26 3.43 -2.60
C LEU A 86 16.62 2.50 -3.64
N VAL A 87 15.31 2.25 -3.51
CA VAL A 87 14.54 1.44 -4.46
C VAL A 87 14.51 2.08 -5.85
N GLU A 88 14.36 3.40 -5.94
CA GLU A 88 14.40 4.14 -7.21
C GLU A 88 15.74 3.96 -7.93
N MET A 89 16.85 4.12 -7.21
CA MET A 89 18.20 3.89 -7.75
C MET A 89 18.40 2.44 -8.20
N PHE A 90 17.84 1.47 -7.47
CA PHE A 90 17.91 0.05 -7.78
C PHE A 90 17.13 -0.31 -9.05
N ILE A 91 15.88 0.16 -9.16
CA ILE A 91 15.00 -0.08 -10.32
C ILE A 91 15.61 0.53 -11.59
N ARG A 92 16.17 1.75 -11.49
CA ARG A 92 16.83 2.43 -12.61
C ARG A 92 18.00 1.63 -13.17
N LYS A 93 18.70 0.85 -12.33
CA LYS A 93 19.86 0.04 -12.73
C LYS A 93 19.49 -1.33 -13.29
N ILE A 94 18.48 -2.00 -12.72
CA ILE A 94 18.14 -3.38 -13.09
C ILE A 94 17.19 -3.45 -14.28
N SER A 95 16.21 -2.54 -14.34
CA SER A 95 15.15 -2.61 -15.34
C SER A 95 14.78 -1.21 -15.85
N PRO A 96 15.53 -0.69 -16.83
CA PRO A 96 15.17 0.54 -17.56
C PRO A 96 13.72 0.58 -18.07
N PRO A 97 13.14 -0.49 -18.66
CA PRO A 97 11.76 -0.42 -19.16
C PRO A 97 10.72 -0.26 -18.04
N LEU A 98 10.98 -0.82 -16.86
CA LEU A 98 10.11 -0.62 -15.69
C LEU A 98 10.23 0.81 -15.16
N TYR A 99 11.44 1.37 -15.16
CA TYR A 99 11.66 2.76 -14.76
C TYR A 99 10.99 3.75 -15.73
N GLU A 100 10.99 3.49 -17.04
CA GLU A 100 10.26 4.33 -18.00
C GLU A 100 8.74 4.23 -17.83
N ALA A 101 8.21 3.03 -17.52
CA ALA A 101 6.78 2.83 -17.31
C ALA A 101 6.28 3.44 -15.98
N LEU A 102 7.07 3.36 -14.91
CA LEU A 102 6.68 3.80 -13.56
C LEU A 102 7.30 5.13 -13.13
N GLY A 103 8.26 5.71 -13.87
CA GLY A 103 9.16 6.77 -13.41
C GLY A 103 8.49 7.94 -12.66
N ILE A 104 7.36 8.42 -13.17
CA ILE A 104 6.59 9.52 -12.56
C ILE A 104 5.90 9.10 -11.25
N TYR A 105 5.62 7.80 -11.10
CA TYR A 105 4.91 7.20 -9.96
C TYR A 105 5.83 6.69 -8.85
N LEU A 106 7.15 6.53 -9.06
CA LEU A 106 8.07 6.14 -7.99
C LEU A 106 8.07 7.15 -6.83
N PRO A 107 8.12 8.47 -7.06
CA PRO A 107 7.98 9.45 -5.98
C PRO A 107 6.64 9.36 -5.24
N LEU A 108 5.56 8.89 -5.87
CA LEU A 108 4.27 8.69 -5.20
C LEU A 108 4.30 7.55 -4.17
N ILE A 109 5.31 6.68 -4.19
CA ILE A 109 5.53 5.68 -3.14
C ILE A 109 5.98 6.38 -1.84
N THR A 110 6.82 7.42 -1.92
CA THR A 110 7.31 8.14 -0.73
C THR A 110 6.20 8.78 0.09
N THR A 111 5.18 9.31 -0.59
CA THR A 111 4.04 10.01 -0.01
C THR A 111 2.81 9.11 0.11
N ASN A 112 2.98 7.79 -0.04
CA ASN A 112 1.88 6.85 0.05
C ASN A 112 1.42 6.71 1.50
N CYS A 113 0.22 7.21 1.77
CA CYS A 113 -0.37 7.17 3.10
C CYS A 113 -0.57 5.75 3.64
N ALA A 114 -0.74 4.73 2.80
CA ALA A 114 -0.85 3.34 3.24
C ALA A 114 0.45 2.82 3.89
N ILE A 115 1.61 3.25 3.37
CA ILE A 115 2.93 2.84 3.89
C ILE A 115 3.19 3.51 5.24
N PHE A 116 2.92 4.81 5.32
CA PHE A 116 3.05 5.56 6.57
C PHE A 116 2.10 5.03 7.65
N PHE A 117 0.84 4.79 7.30
CA PHE A 117 -0.15 4.25 8.23
C PHE A 117 0.20 2.84 8.70
N LEU A 118 0.80 2.00 7.84
CA LEU A 118 1.32 0.71 8.27
C LEU A 118 2.34 0.85 9.41
N ALA A 119 3.34 1.72 9.23
CA ALA A 119 4.40 1.91 10.22
C ALA A 119 3.83 2.42 11.55
N LEU A 120 2.88 3.37 11.47
CA LEU A 120 2.20 3.90 12.65
C LEU A 120 1.35 2.84 13.35
N MET A 121 0.56 2.07 12.60
CA MET A 121 -0.32 1.04 13.18
C MET A 121 0.48 -0.12 13.80
N ALA A 122 1.60 -0.49 13.19
CA ALA A 122 2.49 -1.51 13.74
C ALA A 122 3.09 -1.07 15.09
N SER A 123 3.43 0.22 15.23
CA SER A 123 3.88 0.80 16.50
C SER A 123 2.75 0.90 17.53
N LEU A 124 1.55 1.36 17.14
CA LEU A 124 0.42 1.53 18.06
C LEU A 124 -0.12 0.20 18.61
N ARG A 125 0.07 -0.89 17.87
CA ARG A 125 -0.34 -2.24 18.28
C ARG A 125 0.77 -3.01 19.02
N ASP A 126 1.92 -2.40 19.25
CA ASP A 126 3.09 -3.02 19.89
C ASP A 126 3.42 -4.41 19.31
N TYR A 127 3.36 -4.53 17.98
CA TYR A 127 3.68 -5.80 17.33
C TYR A 127 5.15 -6.17 17.56
N SER A 128 5.44 -7.46 17.70
CA SER A 128 6.81 -7.97 17.67
C SER A 128 7.44 -7.80 16.28
N PHE A 129 8.76 -7.98 16.17
CA PHE A 129 9.46 -7.85 14.90
C PHE A 129 8.86 -8.76 13.81
N LEU A 130 8.60 -10.03 14.16
CA LEU A 130 8.08 -11.02 13.23
C LEU A 130 6.63 -10.69 12.81
N GLU A 131 5.81 -10.25 13.76
CA GLU A 131 4.44 -9.80 13.48
C GLU A 131 4.41 -8.56 12.59
N SER A 132 5.31 -7.61 12.83
CA SER A 132 5.42 -6.38 12.03
C SER A 132 5.79 -6.69 10.58
N VAL A 133 6.74 -7.60 10.35
CA VAL A 133 7.11 -8.02 8.98
C VAL A 133 5.95 -8.74 8.29
N ILE A 134 5.28 -9.67 8.98
CA ILE A 134 4.13 -10.41 8.42
C ILE A 134 2.96 -9.46 8.14
N PHE A 135 2.73 -8.47 9.00
CA PHE A 135 1.76 -7.41 8.80
C PHE A 135 2.13 -6.51 7.60
N GLY A 136 3.41 -6.20 7.43
CA GLY A 136 4.01 -5.55 6.26
C GLY A 136 3.67 -6.25 4.94
N VAL A 137 4.03 -7.54 4.86
CA VAL A 137 3.78 -8.37 3.68
C VAL A 137 2.28 -8.50 3.41
N GLY A 138 1.48 -8.81 4.44
CA GLY A 138 0.04 -8.97 4.31
C GLY A 138 -0.65 -7.70 3.80
N SER A 139 -0.30 -6.55 4.38
CA SER A 139 -0.89 -5.27 3.95
C SER A 139 -0.46 -4.86 2.54
N GLY A 140 0.79 -5.13 2.15
CA GLY A 140 1.28 -4.89 0.79
C GLY A 140 0.59 -5.78 -0.25
N LEU A 141 0.43 -7.06 0.05
CA LEU A 141 -0.35 -7.97 -0.81
C LEU A 141 -1.82 -7.54 -0.91
N GLY A 142 -2.42 -7.04 0.18
CA GLY A 142 -3.75 -6.45 0.17
C GLY A 142 -3.86 -5.22 -0.75
N PHE A 143 -2.85 -4.34 -0.74
CA PHE A 143 -2.76 -3.22 -1.68
C PHE A 143 -2.63 -3.70 -3.13
N THR A 144 -1.78 -4.70 -3.38
CA THR A 144 -1.56 -5.30 -4.70
C THR A 144 -2.85 -5.92 -5.25
N LEU A 145 -3.58 -6.65 -4.42
CA LEU A 145 -4.87 -7.24 -4.80
C LEU A 145 -5.88 -6.14 -5.16
N ALA A 146 -5.97 -5.08 -4.35
CA ALA A 146 -6.89 -3.98 -4.61
C ALA A 146 -6.59 -3.27 -5.95
N ILE A 147 -5.31 -2.95 -6.22
CA ILE A 147 -4.94 -2.23 -7.45
C ILE A 147 -5.12 -3.10 -8.71
N ILE A 148 -4.88 -4.41 -8.62
CA ILE A 148 -5.12 -5.35 -9.72
C ILE A 148 -6.62 -5.46 -10.02
N LEU A 149 -7.47 -5.59 -9.00
CA LEU A 149 -8.92 -5.63 -9.18
C LEU A 149 -9.43 -4.34 -9.83
N MET A 150 -8.92 -3.20 -9.37
CA MET A 150 -9.25 -1.90 -9.96
C MET A 150 -8.84 -1.82 -11.42
N ALA A 151 -7.62 -2.27 -11.74
CA ALA A 151 -7.12 -2.28 -13.11
C ALA A 151 -7.95 -3.18 -14.02
N ALA A 152 -8.32 -4.37 -13.56
CA ALA A 152 -9.17 -5.29 -14.31
C ALA A 152 -10.56 -4.69 -14.61
N ILE A 153 -11.18 -4.03 -13.63
CA ILE A 153 -12.48 -3.37 -13.84
C ILE A 153 -12.33 -2.17 -14.78
N ARG A 154 -11.26 -1.38 -14.66
CA ARG A 154 -11.02 -0.21 -15.51
C ARG A 154 -10.74 -0.59 -16.97
N GLU A 155 -9.98 -1.66 -17.20
CA GLU A 155 -9.69 -2.16 -18.55
C GLU A 155 -10.96 -2.68 -19.24
N GLN A 156 -11.89 -3.28 -18.48
CA GLN A 156 -13.23 -3.62 -18.98
C GLN A 156 -14.12 -2.39 -19.25
N LEU A 157 -14.04 -1.38 -18.38
CA LEU A 157 -14.81 -0.13 -18.54
C LEU A 157 -14.39 0.69 -19.75
N ASP A 158 -13.13 0.59 -20.18
CA ASP A 158 -12.65 1.25 -21.40
C ASP A 158 -13.31 0.66 -22.67
N LEU A 159 -13.82 -0.57 -22.60
CA LEU A 159 -14.60 -1.22 -23.66
C LEU A 159 -16.12 -0.98 -23.53
N ALA A 160 -16.57 -0.43 -22.40
CA ALA A 160 -17.98 -0.22 -22.09
C ALA A 160 -18.45 1.18 -22.49
N ASP A 161 -19.77 1.33 -22.69
CA ASP A 161 -20.36 2.60 -23.11
C ASP A 161 -20.59 3.51 -21.88
N VAL A 162 -19.53 4.22 -21.48
CA VAL A 162 -19.53 5.14 -20.33
C VAL A 162 -19.87 6.56 -20.80
N PRO A 163 -20.77 7.29 -20.11
CA PRO A 163 -21.07 8.69 -20.42
C PRO A 163 -19.80 9.55 -20.44
N GLU A 164 -19.64 10.40 -21.46
CA GLU A 164 -18.39 11.17 -21.66
C GLU A 164 -17.98 12.01 -20.45
N ALA A 165 -18.95 12.59 -19.74
CA ALA A 165 -18.70 13.40 -18.53
C ALA A 165 -18.12 12.59 -17.34
N LEU A 166 -18.29 11.27 -17.34
CA LEU A 166 -17.82 10.38 -16.25
C LEU A 166 -16.53 9.63 -16.59
N LYS A 167 -16.04 9.72 -17.83
CA LYS A 167 -14.82 9.02 -18.26
C LYS A 167 -13.61 9.44 -17.43
N GLY A 168 -12.73 8.48 -17.13
CA GLY A 168 -11.51 8.72 -16.37
C GLY A 168 -11.70 8.64 -14.85
N ALA A 169 -11.41 9.73 -14.13
CA ALA A 169 -11.37 9.73 -12.66
C ALA A 169 -12.75 9.61 -12.01
N GLY A 170 -13.79 10.16 -12.65
CA GLY A 170 -15.17 10.13 -12.13
C GLY A 170 -15.69 8.71 -11.96
N ILE A 171 -15.66 7.91 -13.03
CA ILE A 171 -16.07 6.51 -12.95
C ILE A 171 -15.14 5.67 -12.07
N ALA A 172 -13.84 5.97 -12.05
CA ALA A 172 -12.90 5.27 -11.16
C ALA A 172 -13.27 5.47 -9.68
N LEU A 173 -13.71 6.66 -9.27
CA LEU A 173 -14.18 6.88 -7.90
C LEU A 173 -15.48 6.13 -7.58
N ILE A 174 -16.42 6.06 -8.53
CA ILE A 174 -17.66 5.29 -8.37
C ILE A 174 -17.35 3.80 -8.20
N VAL A 175 -16.50 3.25 -9.07
CA VAL A 175 -16.04 1.85 -8.99
C VAL A 175 -15.33 1.58 -7.67
N ALA A 176 -14.43 2.48 -7.25
CA ALA A 176 -13.74 2.35 -5.96
C ALA A 176 -14.72 2.31 -4.78
N GLY A 177 -15.78 3.13 -4.82
CA GLY A 177 -16.86 3.09 -3.83
C GLY A 177 -17.63 1.77 -3.82
N ILE A 178 -17.99 1.24 -4.99
CA ILE A 178 -18.66 -0.06 -5.12
C ILE A 178 -17.75 -1.20 -4.61
N MET A 179 -16.46 -1.17 -4.97
CA MET A 179 -15.47 -2.12 -4.46
C MET A 179 -15.34 -2.04 -2.93
N ALA A 180 -15.32 -0.84 -2.35
CA ALA A 180 -15.26 -0.65 -0.90
C ALA A 180 -16.48 -1.27 -0.20
N LEU A 181 -17.69 -1.09 -0.76
CA LEU A 181 -18.91 -1.71 -0.25
C LEU A 181 -18.86 -3.25 -0.32
N ALA A 182 -18.34 -3.80 -1.42
CA ALA A 182 -18.18 -5.25 -1.57
C ALA A 182 -17.21 -5.82 -0.53
N PHE A 183 -16.09 -5.13 -0.27
CA PHE A 183 -15.09 -5.56 0.70
C PHE A 183 -15.53 -5.36 2.16
N LEU A 184 -16.44 -4.42 2.44
CA LEU A 184 -17.08 -4.27 3.75
C LEU A 184 -17.81 -5.55 4.19
N GLY A 185 -18.31 -6.36 3.25
CA GLY A 185 -18.91 -7.67 3.53
C GLY A 185 -17.95 -8.67 4.20
N PHE A 186 -16.63 -8.50 4.03
CA PHE A 186 -15.62 -9.34 4.68
C PHE A 186 -15.28 -8.92 6.10
N SER A 187 -15.77 -7.75 6.57
CA SER A 187 -15.47 -7.24 7.91
C SER A 187 -16.00 -8.12 9.06
N GLY A 188 -16.88 -9.09 8.78
CA GLY A 188 -17.43 -10.03 9.77
C GLY A 188 -16.81 -11.42 9.77
N MET A 189 -15.77 -11.68 8.95
CA MET A 189 -15.27 -13.04 8.70
C MET A 189 -14.40 -13.61 9.83
N ILE A 190 -13.77 -12.76 10.64
CA ILE A 190 -12.90 -13.18 11.76
C ILE A 190 -13.29 -12.39 13.01
N LYS A 191 -13.69 -13.11 14.06
CA LYS A 191 -13.90 -12.63 15.43
C LYS A 191 -12.75 -13.11 16.30
#